data_AF-A0A2D5VDR4-F1
#
_entry.id   AF-A0A2D5VDR4-F1
#
_cell.length_a   1.000
_cell.length_b   1.000
_cell.length_c   1.000
_cell.angle_alpha   90.00
_cell.angle_beta   90.00
_cell.angle_gamma   90.00
#
_symmetry.space_group_name_H-M   'P 1'
#
loop_
_entity.id
_entity.type
_entity.pdbx_description
1 polymer ?
#
loop_
_entity_poly.entity_id
_entity_poly.type
_entity_poly.pdbx_seq_one_letter_code
_entity_poly.pdbx_strand_id
1 'polypeptide(L)'
;MPLPVNCDPDIETIPPQKQGMVNFADMGYAPSERLQRVKALYGGSISLIDKGVGRILRALDELGLTENTLVVFTSDHGEMLGDHGLWQENCPFDASARGPMLARLPGRFAAGAVNEDLLSLLDFMPTMLELAEVDYPGQPALAGDSLLGAEGGGLAQKREDQVVEIGRRAGRWLSLRGHRWKYSYWMADG
;
A
#
# COMPACT_ATOMS: atom_id res chain seq x y z
N MET A 1 -13.49 -11.60 18.49
CA MET A 1 -13.07 -10.23 18.16
C MET A 1 -14.34 -9.42 17.89
N PRO A 2 -14.53 -8.24 18.48
CA PRO A 2 -15.66 -7.39 18.15
C PRO A 2 -15.60 -6.99 16.67
N LEU A 3 -16.77 -6.75 16.07
CA LEU A 3 -16.91 -6.37 14.67
C LEU A 3 -16.42 -4.91 14.48
N PRO A 4 -15.65 -4.61 13.41
CA PRO A 4 -15.08 -3.28 13.18
C PRO A 4 -16.15 -2.24 12.81
N VAL A 5 -16.22 -1.14 13.57
CA VAL A 5 -17.19 -0.06 13.34
C VAL A 5 -16.83 0.73 12.07
N ASN A 6 -17.82 1.15 11.28
CA ASN A 6 -17.59 2.05 10.15
C ASN A 6 -17.44 3.48 10.66
N CYS A 7 -16.34 4.16 10.31
CA CYS A 7 -15.97 5.44 10.93
C CYS A 7 -16.21 6.66 10.04
N ASP A 8 -16.72 6.49 8.82
CA ASP A 8 -16.67 7.56 7.83
C ASP A 8 -17.87 8.54 7.84
N PRO A 9 -17.61 9.84 7.56
CA PRO A 9 -18.61 10.90 7.48
C PRO A 9 -19.48 10.79 6.22
N ASP A 10 -20.59 11.54 6.15
CA ASP A 10 -21.66 11.45 5.15
C ASP A 10 -21.23 11.48 3.67
N ILE A 11 -22.03 10.83 2.81
CA ILE A 11 -21.81 10.63 1.37
C ILE A 11 -21.60 11.95 0.60
N GLU A 12 -22.16 13.04 1.13
CA GLU A 12 -22.06 14.39 0.57
C GLU A 12 -20.63 14.97 0.67
N THR A 13 -19.77 14.40 1.52
CA THR A 13 -18.37 14.81 1.66
C THR A 13 -17.45 14.14 0.64
N ILE A 14 -17.98 13.18 -0.13
CA ILE A 14 -17.23 12.44 -1.15
C ILE A 14 -17.22 13.26 -2.46
N PRO A 15 -16.10 13.29 -3.21
CA PRO A 15 -16.04 13.94 -4.51
C PRO A 15 -17.19 13.51 -5.43
N PRO A 16 -17.84 14.43 -6.17
CA PRO A 16 -19.01 14.14 -6.99
C PRO A 16 -18.85 12.94 -7.94
N GLN A 17 -17.63 12.72 -8.43
CA GLN A 17 -17.27 11.63 -9.35
C GLN A 17 -17.44 10.24 -8.72
N LYS A 18 -17.45 10.14 -7.40
CA LYS A 18 -17.57 8.89 -6.65
C LYS A 18 -18.96 8.67 -6.06
N GLN A 19 -19.83 9.68 -6.03
CA GLN A 19 -21.20 9.57 -5.48
C GLN A 19 -22.04 8.51 -6.23
N GLY A 20 -21.81 8.30 -7.53
CA GLY A 20 -22.49 7.25 -8.31
C GLY A 20 -21.94 5.83 -8.11
N MET A 21 -20.76 5.68 -7.47
CA MET A 21 -20.12 4.38 -7.21
C MET A 21 -20.51 3.78 -5.85
N VAL A 22 -21.24 4.54 -5.02
CA VAL A 22 -21.59 4.22 -3.63
C VAL A 22 -22.57 3.04 -3.50
N ASN A 23 -22.86 2.33 -4.59
CA ASN A 23 -23.72 1.16 -4.59
C ASN A 23 -23.28 0.05 -5.56
N PHE A 24 -22.03 0.07 -6.04
CA PHE A 24 -21.53 -0.90 -7.03
C PHE A 24 -21.62 -2.37 -6.57
N ALA A 25 -21.82 -2.62 -5.27
CA ALA A 25 -21.92 -3.94 -4.68
C ALA A 25 -23.26 -4.24 -3.95
N ASP A 26 -24.29 -3.38 -4.05
CA ASP A 26 -25.49 -3.46 -3.20
C ASP A 26 -25.16 -3.52 -1.69
N MET A 27 -24.08 -2.84 -1.33
CA MET A 27 -23.57 -2.72 0.03
C MET A 27 -23.86 -1.29 0.47
N GLY A 28 -25.14 -1.00 0.75
CA GLY A 28 -25.61 0.35 1.07
C GLY A 28 -24.76 1.05 2.13
N TYR A 29 -24.78 2.38 2.10
CA TYR A 29 -23.96 3.31 2.89
C TYR A 29 -24.01 3.10 4.42
N ALA A 30 -25.09 2.49 4.94
CA ALA A 30 -25.27 2.28 6.37
C ALA A 30 -24.48 1.05 6.87
N PRO A 31 -24.01 1.06 8.14
CA PRO A 31 -23.42 -0.13 8.77
C PRO A 31 -24.47 -1.24 8.84
N SER A 32 -24.49 -2.07 7.79
CA SER A 32 -25.32 -3.25 7.69
C SER A 32 -24.60 -4.43 8.32
N GLU A 33 -25.37 -5.38 8.85
CA GLU A 33 -24.84 -6.69 9.27
C GLU A 33 -24.01 -7.35 8.17
N ARG A 34 -24.38 -7.11 6.90
CA ARG A 34 -23.65 -7.56 5.72
C ARG A 34 -22.25 -6.92 5.61
N LEU A 35 -22.12 -5.60 5.78
CA LEU A 35 -20.82 -4.92 5.80
C LEU A 35 -19.92 -5.48 6.91
N GLN A 36 -20.48 -5.64 8.11
CA GLN A 36 -19.74 -6.19 9.24
C GLN A 36 -19.26 -7.62 8.99
N ARG A 37 -20.11 -8.45 8.38
CA ARG A 37 -19.75 -9.80 7.99
C ARG A 37 -18.65 -9.82 6.93
N VAL A 38 -18.69 -8.92 5.94
CA VAL A 38 -17.62 -8.82 4.93
C VAL A 38 -16.30 -8.38 5.55
N LYS A 39 -16.30 -7.37 6.42
CA LYS A 39 -15.09 -6.94 7.16
C LYS A 39 -14.51 -8.10 7.99
N ALA A 40 -15.36 -8.87 8.66
CA ALA A 40 -14.93 -10.05 9.43
C ALA A 40 -14.33 -11.16 8.54
N LEU A 41 -14.94 -11.44 7.38
CA LEU A 41 -14.41 -12.41 6.42
C LEU A 41 -13.08 -11.96 5.82
N TYR A 42 -12.94 -10.67 5.49
CA TYR A 42 -11.67 -10.10 5.03
C TYR A 42 -10.56 -10.23 6.09
N GLY A 43 -10.87 -9.93 7.36
CA GLY A 43 -9.95 -10.17 8.48
C GLY A 43 -9.59 -11.66 8.66
N GLY A 44 -10.53 -12.56 8.37
CA GLY A 44 -10.27 -14.00 8.29
C GLY A 44 -9.25 -14.37 7.22
N SER A 45 -9.35 -13.77 6.03
CA SER A 45 -8.36 -13.94 4.94
C SER A 45 -6.98 -13.42 5.34
N ILE A 46 -6.89 -12.25 5.97
CA ILE A 46 -5.62 -11.73 6.51
C ILE A 46 -5.02 -12.72 7.51
N SER A 47 -5.83 -13.26 8.43
CA SER A 47 -5.37 -14.23 9.42
C SER A 47 -4.84 -15.53 8.79
N LEU A 48 -5.39 -15.93 7.65
CA LEU A 48 -4.88 -17.07 6.88
C LEU A 48 -3.52 -16.76 6.24
N ILE A 49 -3.38 -15.58 5.64
CA ILE A 49 -2.11 -15.12 5.05
C ILE A 49 -1.03 -15.02 6.11
N ASP A 50 -1.32 -14.43 7.28
CA ASP A 50 -0.40 -14.31 8.41
C ASP A 50 0.18 -15.68 8.83
N LYS A 51 -0.68 -16.70 8.98
CA LYS A 51 -0.23 -18.08 9.25
C LYS A 51 0.68 -18.62 8.14
N GLY A 52 0.38 -18.29 6.89
CA GLY A 52 1.20 -18.65 5.73
C GLY A 52 2.58 -18.01 5.77
N VAL A 53 2.66 -16.70 6.02
CA VAL A 53 3.91 -15.95 6.20
C VAL A 53 4.73 -16.56 7.34
N GLY A 54 4.11 -16.85 8.48
CA GLY A 54 4.79 -17.49 9.61
C GLY A 54 5.39 -18.85 9.27
N ARG A 55 4.80 -19.63 8.35
CA ARG A 55 5.38 -20.89 7.87
C ARG A 55 6.63 -20.65 7.01
N ILE A 56 6.60 -19.65 6.13
CA ILE A 56 7.74 -19.28 5.29
C ILE A 56 8.91 -18.81 6.17
N LEU A 57 8.64 -17.92 7.13
CA LEU A 57 9.67 -17.41 8.05
C LEU A 57 10.31 -18.53 8.87
N ARG A 58 9.53 -19.45 9.43
CA ARG A 58 10.08 -20.62 10.14
C ARG A 58 10.95 -21.50 9.24
N ALA A 59 10.55 -21.71 7.99
CA ALA A 59 11.36 -22.49 7.06
C ALA A 59 12.71 -21.81 6.77
N LEU A 60 12.76 -20.48 6.67
CA LEU A 60 14.04 -19.75 6.55
C LEU A 60 14.93 -19.97 7.77
N ASP A 61 14.36 -19.95 8.98
CA ASP A 61 15.10 -20.20 10.22
C ASP A 61 15.63 -21.64 10.29
N GLU A 62 14.77 -22.64 10.01
CA GLU A 62 15.11 -24.07 10.03
C GLU A 62 16.20 -24.44 9.01
N LEU A 63 16.23 -23.75 7.86
CA LEU A 63 17.22 -23.93 6.81
C LEU A 63 18.49 -23.09 7.04
N GLY A 64 18.54 -22.25 8.08
CA GLY A 64 19.68 -21.36 8.35
C GLY A 64 19.86 -20.25 7.31
N LEU A 65 18.79 -19.87 6.59
CA LEU A 65 18.81 -18.87 5.51
C LEU A 65 18.45 -17.45 5.97
N THR A 66 17.99 -17.29 7.21
CA THR A 66 17.45 -16.02 7.73
C THR A 66 18.42 -14.85 7.62
N GLU A 67 19.70 -15.05 7.93
CA GLU A 67 20.71 -13.97 7.91
C GLU A 67 21.07 -13.49 6.50
N ASN A 68 20.74 -14.28 5.45
CA ASN A 68 21.08 -13.99 4.06
C ASN A 68 19.86 -13.91 3.14
N THR A 69 18.68 -13.62 3.70
CA THR A 69 17.44 -13.50 2.93
C THR A 69 16.76 -12.17 3.23
N LEU A 70 16.62 -11.32 2.20
CA LEU A 70 15.70 -10.19 2.26
C LEU A 70 14.27 -10.73 2.25
N VAL A 71 13.51 -10.43 3.29
CA VAL A 71 12.06 -10.66 3.32
C VAL A 71 11.36 -9.31 3.22
N VAL A 72 10.44 -9.18 2.25
CA VAL A 72 9.54 -8.03 2.18
C VAL A 72 8.10 -8.49 2.14
N PHE A 73 7.27 -7.87 2.98
CA PHE A 73 5.83 -8.03 3.00
C PHE A 73 5.19 -6.70 2.60
N THR A 74 4.39 -6.71 1.55
CA THR A 74 3.73 -5.54 0.98
C THR A 74 2.37 -5.91 0.39
N SER A 75 1.61 -4.90 -0.02
CA SER A 75 0.45 -5.04 -0.91
C SER A 75 0.67 -4.22 -2.18
N ASP A 76 0.00 -4.59 -3.28
CA ASP A 76 -0.03 -3.80 -4.51
C ASP A 76 -0.98 -2.60 -4.41
N HIS A 77 -2.06 -2.76 -3.65
CA HIS A 77 -3.01 -1.72 -3.30
C HIS A 77 -3.73 -2.02 -1.97
N GLY A 78 -4.56 -1.07 -1.52
CA GLY A 78 -5.44 -1.24 -0.37
C GLY A 78 -6.87 -1.65 -0.78
N GLU A 79 -7.81 -1.60 0.16
CA GLU A 79 -9.22 -1.91 -0.07
C GLU A 79 -10.06 -0.95 0.78
N MET A 80 -10.98 -0.23 0.14
CA MET A 80 -11.87 0.71 0.83
C MET A 80 -12.78 0.00 1.84
N LEU A 81 -13.24 -1.21 1.53
CA LEU A 81 -14.00 -2.06 2.46
C LEU A 81 -15.21 -1.36 3.13
N GLY A 82 -15.84 -0.40 2.46
CA GLY A 82 -16.96 0.41 2.98
C GLY A 82 -16.57 1.78 3.55
N ASP A 83 -15.28 2.10 3.59
CA ASP A 83 -14.78 3.44 3.93
C ASP A 83 -15.29 4.44 2.86
N HIS A 84 -15.80 5.58 3.32
CA HIS A 84 -16.55 6.56 2.55
C HIS A 84 -17.70 5.94 1.73
N GLY A 85 -18.27 4.81 2.16
CA GLY A 85 -19.25 4.07 1.35
C GLY A 85 -18.71 3.54 0.01
N LEU A 86 -17.38 3.53 -0.16
CA LEU A 86 -16.69 3.03 -1.34
C LEU A 86 -16.20 1.61 -1.12
N TRP A 87 -15.94 0.94 -2.24
CA TRP A 87 -15.43 -0.42 -2.32
C TRP A 87 -14.29 -0.48 -3.33
N GLN A 88 -13.42 -1.48 -3.19
CA GLN A 88 -12.26 -1.72 -4.05
C GLN A 88 -11.22 -0.60 -3.99
N GLU A 89 -10.26 -0.63 -4.90
CA GLU A 89 -9.01 0.13 -4.90
C GLU A 89 -8.92 1.28 -5.93
N ASN A 90 -10.05 1.70 -6.48
CA ASN A 90 -10.06 2.61 -7.64
C ASN A 90 -10.22 4.09 -7.25
N CYS A 91 -9.64 4.53 -6.13
CA CYS A 91 -9.78 5.91 -5.63
C CYS A 91 -8.51 6.41 -4.93
N PRO A 92 -8.27 7.72 -4.85
CA PRO A 92 -7.01 8.26 -4.34
C PRO A 92 -6.89 8.21 -2.82
N PHE A 93 -7.87 7.68 -2.08
CA PHE A 93 -7.89 7.66 -0.63
C PHE A 93 -6.83 6.69 -0.06
N ASP A 94 -6.37 6.93 1.16
CA ASP A 94 -5.26 6.15 1.74
C ASP A 94 -5.65 4.67 1.91
N ALA A 95 -6.90 4.38 2.28
CA ALA A 95 -7.40 2.99 2.36
C ALA A 95 -7.28 2.23 1.03
N SER A 96 -7.20 2.93 -0.10
CA SER A 96 -7.06 2.37 -1.45
C SER A 96 -5.62 2.42 -1.95
N ALA A 97 -4.90 3.51 -1.72
CA ALA A 97 -3.60 3.80 -2.33
C ALA A 97 -2.39 3.49 -1.43
N ARG A 98 -2.57 3.42 -0.11
CA ARG A 98 -1.48 3.21 0.85
C ARG A 98 -1.48 1.77 1.35
N GLY A 99 -0.54 0.97 0.83
CA GLY A 99 -0.30 -0.39 1.30
C GLY A 99 0.66 -0.48 2.50
N PRO A 100 0.70 -1.64 3.19
CA PRO A 100 1.75 -1.93 4.17
C PRO A 100 3.10 -2.13 3.45
N MET A 101 4.19 -1.81 4.14
CA MET A 101 5.55 -2.15 3.73
C MET A 101 6.34 -2.56 4.97
N LEU A 102 6.74 -3.82 5.04
CA LEU A 102 7.60 -4.37 6.09
C LEU A 102 8.77 -5.06 5.42
N ALA A 103 10.00 -4.71 5.79
CA ALA A 103 11.19 -5.32 5.24
C ALA A 103 12.12 -5.80 6.36
N ARG A 104 12.74 -6.97 6.14
CA ARG A 104 13.71 -7.57 7.07
C ARG A 104 14.90 -8.07 6.28
N LEU A 105 16.07 -7.53 6.59
CA LEU A 105 17.37 -8.03 6.16
C LEU A 105 18.35 -7.86 7.31
N PRO A 106 18.68 -8.93 8.06
CA PRO A 106 19.60 -8.85 9.19
C PRO A 106 20.92 -8.17 8.82
N GLY A 107 21.42 -7.31 9.71
CA GLY A 107 22.65 -6.54 9.48
C GLY A 107 22.54 -5.40 8.46
N ARG A 108 21.38 -5.19 7.82
CA ARG A 108 21.13 -4.03 6.93
C ARG A 108 19.98 -3.16 7.43
N PHE A 109 18.86 -3.78 7.80
CA PHE A 109 17.70 -3.06 8.34
C PHE A 109 17.66 -3.13 9.86
N ALA A 110 17.42 -1.98 10.49
CA ALA A 110 17.34 -1.87 11.94
C ALA A 110 16.03 -2.53 12.43
N ALA A 111 16.16 -3.53 13.30
CA ALA A 111 15.01 -4.26 13.81
C ALA A 111 14.08 -3.34 14.62
N GLY A 112 12.78 -3.39 14.30
CA GLY A 112 11.75 -2.58 14.98
C GLY A 112 11.79 -1.09 14.64
N ALA A 113 12.66 -0.64 13.74
CA ALA A 113 12.68 0.74 13.29
C ALA A 113 11.43 1.05 12.45
N VAL A 114 10.99 2.31 12.53
CA VAL A 114 9.94 2.86 11.69
C VAL A 114 10.58 3.90 10.78
N ASN A 115 10.42 3.70 9.47
CA ASN A 115 10.87 4.65 8.46
C ASN A 115 9.65 5.45 7.95
N GLU A 116 9.78 6.77 7.88
CA GLU A 116 8.71 7.70 7.47
C GLU A 116 8.88 8.24 6.03
N ASP A 117 9.83 7.70 5.26
CA ASP A 117 10.05 8.09 3.87
C ASP A 117 8.83 7.75 3.02
N LEU A 118 8.58 8.54 1.97
CA LEU A 118 7.53 8.25 0.99
C LEU A 118 8.05 7.16 0.02
N LEU A 119 7.68 5.91 0.32
CA LEU A 119 8.08 4.73 -0.44
C LEU A 119 7.07 4.36 -1.52
N SER A 120 7.55 3.73 -2.60
CA SER A 120 6.76 3.18 -3.70
C SER A 120 7.13 1.73 -3.95
N LEU A 121 6.23 0.97 -4.58
CA LEU A 121 6.59 -0.34 -5.15
C LEU A 121 7.68 -0.23 -6.23
N LEU A 122 7.88 0.97 -6.80
CA LEU A 122 8.97 1.23 -7.74
C LEU A 122 10.36 1.17 -7.09
N ASP A 123 10.44 1.25 -5.76
CA ASP A 123 11.69 1.16 -5.00
C ASP A 123 12.24 -0.27 -4.89
N PHE A 124 11.41 -1.27 -5.21
CA PHE A 124 11.84 -2.69 -5.18
C PHE A 124 12.92 -2.99 -6.20
N MET A 125 12.73 -2.56 -7.45
CA MET A 125 13.65 -2.85 -8.53
C MET A 125 15.08 -2.34 -8.25
N PRO A 126 15.30 -1.06 -7.91
CA PRO A 126 16.65 -0.58 -7.57
C PRO A 126 17.21 -1.27 -6.33
N THR A 127 16.39 -1.57 -5.31
CA THR A 127 16.84 -2.31 -4.12
C THR A 127 17.34 -3.72 -4.47
N MET A 128 16.62 -4.44 -5.33
CA MET A 128 17.03 -5.79 -5.75
C MET A 128 18.28 -5.77 -6.62
N LEU A 129 18.43 -4.77 -7.49
CA LEU A 129 19.62 -4.59 -8.32
C LEU A 129 20.85 -4.29 -7.47
N GLU A 130 20.72 -3.42 -6.47
CA GLU A 130 21.81 -3.11 -5.54
C GLU A 130 22.23 -4.36 -4.73
N LEU A 131 21.27 -5.14 -4.22
CA LEU A 131 21.56 -6.40 -3.52
C LEU A 131 22.22 -7.45 -4.41
N ALA A 132 21.86 -7.46 -5.70
CA ALA A 132 22.44 -8.37 -6.68
C ALA A 132 23.80 -7.90 -7.21
N GLU A 133 24.23 -6.68 -6.87
CA GLU A 133 25.41 -6.02 -7.42
C GLU A 133 25.36 -5.93 -8.97
N VAL A 134 24.16 -5.62 -9.49
CA VAL A 134 23.90 -5.52 -10.93
C VAL A 134 23.48 -4.10 -11.30
N ASP A 135 24.15 -3.53 -12.30
CA ASP A 135 23.76 -2.23 -12.86
C ASP A 135 22.46 -2.33 -13.67
N TYR A 136 21.63 -1.29 -13.58
CA TYR A 136 20.47 -1.14 -14.45
C TYR A 136 20.89 -0.71 -15.87
N PRO A 137 20.67 -1.52 -16.91
CA PRO A 137 21.11 -1.18 -18.27
C PRO A 137 20.08 -0.35 -19.05
N GLY A 138 18.87 -0.16 -18.50
CA GLY A 138 17.75 0.44 -19.22
C GLY A 138 17.77 1.96 -19.24
N GLN A 139 16.99 2.53 -20.17
CA GLN A 139 16.70 3.95 -20.25
C GLN A 139 15.19 4.15 -20.49
N PRO A 140 14.52 5.13 -19.84
CA PRO A 140 15.08 6.13 -18.91
C PRO A 140 15.51 5.51 -17.56
N ALA A 141 16.11 6.32 -16.68
CA ALA A 141 16.44 5.90 -15.31
C ALA A 141 15.21 5.38 -14.56
N LEU A 142 15.44 4.50 -13.59
CA LEU A 142 14.38 3.99 -12.72
C LEU A 142 13.73 5.14 -11.93
N ALA A 143 12.41 5.09 -11.79
CA ALA A 143 11.65 6.10 -11.06
C ALA A 143 11.64 5.89 -9.53
N GLY A 144 12.10 4.72 -9.06
CA GLY A 144 12.29 4.42 -7.65
C GLY A 144 13.75 4.52 -7.24
N ASP A 145 13.99 4.44 -5.94
CA ASP A 145 15.30 4.50 -5.29
C ASP A 145 15.46 3.31 -4.35
N SER A 146 16.70 2.90 -4.10
CA SER A 146 16.98 1.77 -3.24
C SER A 146 16.65 2.05 -1.76
N LEU A 147 16.07 1.05 -1.09
CA LEU A 147 15.80 1.06 0.35
C LEU A 147 17.05 0.83 1.21
N LEU A 148 18.23 0.62 0.58
CA LEU A 148 19.51 0.45 1.26
C LEU A 148 20.30 1.76 1.37
N GLY A 149 19.73 2.88 0.90
CA GLY A 149 20.43 4.16 0.82
C GLY A 149 20.72 4.83 2.17
N ALA A 150 20.04 4.41 3.25
CA ALA A 150 20.25 4.92 4.61
C ALA A 150 20.63 3.81 5.61
N GLU A 151 21.42 4.18 6.62
CA GLU A 151 21.76 3.27 7.73
C GLU A 151 20.49 2.79 8.44
N GLY A 152 20.36 1.47 8.60
CA GLY A 152 19.17 0.87 9.18
C GLY A 152 17.97 0.75 8.23
N GLY A 153 18.11 1.16 6.97
CA GLY A 153 17.09 1.06 5.93
C GLY A 153 16.34 2.36 5.67
N GLY A 154 16.11 2.64 4.39
CA GLY A 154 15.49 3.87 3.91
C GLY A 154 16.13 4.39 2.63
N LEU A 155 15.58 5.49 2.13
CA LEU A 155 16.12 6.15 0.95
C LEU A 155 17.37 6.96 1.31
N ALA A 156 18.34 7.03 0.40
CA ALA A 156 19.52 7.90 0.58
C ALA A 156 19.11 9.38 0.68
N GLN A 157 18.09 9.77 -0.08
CA GLN A 157 17.46 11.07 -0.02
C GLN A 157 15.96 10.90 0.19
N LYS A 158 15.42 11.57 1.20
CA LYS A 158 13.98 11.56 1.46
C LYS A 158 13.24 12.29 0.35
N ARG A 159 12.11 11.72 -0.09
CA ARG A 159 11.18 12.39 -1.00
C ARG A 159 10.30 13.36 -0.22
N GLU A 160 10.16 14.56 -0.76
CA GLU A 160 9.22 15.57 -0.24
C GLU A 160 7.78 15.26 -0.65
N ASP A 161 7.61 14.71 -1.85
CA ASP A 161 6.34 14.30 -2.42
C ASP A 161 6.44 13.03 -3.27
N GLN A 162 5.28 12.44 -3.55
CA GLN A 162 5.11 11.27 -4.39
C GLN A 162 3.85 11.42 -5.25
N VAL A 163 3.95 11.00 -6.51
CA VAL A 163 2.81 10.95 -7.44
C VAL A 163 2.05 9.64 -7.24
N VAL A 164 0.72 9.74 -7.15
CA VAL A 164 -0.20 8.59 -7.18
C VAL A 164 -1.19 8.78 -8.31
N GLU A 165 -1.20 7.84 -9.26
CA GLU A 165 -2.10 7.85 -10.41
C GLU A 165 -3.03 6.63 -10.36
N ILE A 166 -4.34 6.86 -10.46
CA ILE A 166 -5.36 5.80 -10.43
C ILE A 166 -6.35 6.00 -11.55
N GLY A 167 -6.54 4.98 -12.37
CA GLY A 167 -7.37 5.02 -13.58
C GLY A 167 -6.53 5.08 -14.85
N ARG A 168 -7.16 5.37 -15.99
CA ARG A 168 -6.49 5.38 -17.30
C ARG A 168 -7.05 6.50 -18.17
N ARG A 169 -6.20 7.04 -19.06
CA ARG A 169 -6.59 8.05 -20.06
C ARG A 169 -7.29 9.26 -19.40
N ALA A 170 -8.35 9.78 -20.02
CA ALA A 170 -9.05 10.99 -19.59
C ALA A 170 -9.86 10.83 -18.29
N GLY A 171 -10.05 9.62 -17.76
CA GLY A 171 -10.78 9.38 -16.51
C GLY A 171 -9.82 8.83 -15.45
N ARG A 172 -9.04 9.71 -14.83
CA ARG A 172 -8.06 9.30 -13.83
C ARG A 172 -7.86 10.33 -12.74
N TRP A 173 -7.52 9.82 -11.56
CA TRP A 173 -6.99 10.63 -10.46
C TRP A 173 -5.50 10.81 -10.65
N LEU A 174 -5.06 12.06 -10.55
CA LEU A 174 -3.66 12.39 -10.34
C LEU A 174 -3.55 13.02 -8.95
N SER A 175 -2.72 12.44 -8.09
CA SER A 175 -2.50 12.96 -6.75
C SER A 175 -1.03 13.24 -6.51
N LEU A 176 -0.76 14.32 -5.78
CA LEU A 176 0.53 14.58 -5.15
C LEU A 176 0.37 14.34 -3.65
N ARG A 177 1.19 13.45 -3.11
CA ARG A 177 1.22 13.09 -1.69
C ARG A 177 2.51 13.62 -1.07
N GLY A 178 2.41 14.54 -0.13
CA GLY A 178 3.50 14.87 0.78
C GLY A 178 3.37 14.13 2.11
N HIS A 179 4.26 14.45 3.05
CA HIS A 179 4.23 13.88 4.41
C HIS A 179 2.98 14.24 5.21
N ARG A 180 2.46 15.46 5.01
CA ARG A 180 1.36 16.03 5.81
C ARG A 180 0.09 16.36 5.01
N TRP A 181 0.16 16.26 3.70
CA TRP A 181 -0.91 16.69 2.81
C TRP A 181 -1.01 15.73 1.63
N LYS A 182 -2.20 15.65 1.05
CA LYS A 182 -2.43 14.97 -0.23
C LYS A 182 -3.38 15.84 -1.04
N TYR A 183 -2.98 16.19 -2.24
CA TYR A 183 -3.81 16.90 -3.20
C TYR A 183 -4.19 15.94 -4.31
N SER A 184 -5.48 15.81 -4.59
CA SER A 184 -6.00 14.89 -5.60
C SER A 184 -6.85 15.66 -6.60
N TYR A 185 -6.48 15.55 -7.87
CA TYR A 185 -7.17 16.15 -9.00
C TYR A 185 -7.81 15.05 -9.86
N TRP A 186 -9.09 15.19 -10.15
CA TRP A 186 -9.76 14.35 -11.13
C TRP A 186 -9.58 14.97 -12.51
N MET A 187 -8.84 14.27 -13.35
CA MET A 187 -8.77 14.60 -14.77
C MET A 187 -10.11 14.22 -15.37
N ALA A 188 -10.86 15.21 -15.87
CA ALA A 188 -12.03 15.02 -16.70
C ALA A 188 -11.71 15.62 -18.07
N ASP A 189 -11.74 14.78 -19.12
CA ASP A 189 -11.60 15.15 -20.53
C ASP A 189 -10.58 16.25 -20.86
N GLY A 190 -9.33 15.83 -21.11
CA GLY A 190 -8.35 16.57 -21.93
C GLY A 190 -7.81 17.87 -21.35
#